data_AF-A0A2N0QVJ2-F1
#
_entry.id   AF-A0A2N0QVJ2-F1
#
_cell.length_a   1.000
_cell.length_b   1.000
_cell.length_c   1.000
_cell.angle_alpha   90.00
_cell.angle_beta   90.00
_cell.angle_gamma   90.00
#
_symmetry.space_group_name_H-M   'P 1'
#
loop_
_entity.id
_entity.type
_entity.pdbx_description
1 polymer ?
#
loop_
_entity_poly.entity_id
_entity_poly.type
_entity_poly.pdbx_seq_one_letter_code
_entity_poly.pdbx_strand_id
1 'polypeptide(L)'
;MIYHDLFEANKILAQKPKPRLINLILNLTFYGSKNICNLIINRFRNIKDVEYLMMIDLLDNSLPLTLDIYTKLFRCRFFEGYLKSVIKIWILFQRLHRHNYNKAPLIFLSDVFSWTLNDHPILDILKNNLPIFNDYFVENFHSSLRYQTAKSNTDKQIIQKAKTIDIERNDDEFKNTFINTKNTNISKVKLISLEKKVSLFLLSFFNIIYHNIGKSSNNNNNNMFELPSFNNRNVNVKLFPLAWSTSNIPDNDKFVMQKIVYYQIHQILF
;
A
#
# COMPACT_ATOMS: atom_id res chain seq x y z
N MET A 1 14.95 -7.30 -8.05
CA MET A 1 14.75 -8.38 -9.04
C MET A 1 13.87 -7.92 -10.19
N ILE A 2 12.58 -7.61 -9.99
CA ILE A 2 11.66 -7.17 -11.07
C ILE A 2 12.20 -5.98 -11.88
N TYR A 3 12.77 -4.95 -11.22
CA TYR A 3 13.31 -3.78 -11.94
C TYR A 3 14.43 -4.14 -12.94
N HIS A 4 15.37 -4.98 -12.51
CA HIS A 4 16.48 -5.43 -13.36
C HIS A 4 15.99 -6.31 -14.51
N ASP A 5 15.01 -7.17 -14.24
CA ASP A 5 14.39 -7.98 -15.29
C ASP A 5 13.72 -7.08 -16.33
N LEU A 6 12.92 -6.10 -15.90
CA LEU A 6 12.18 -5.21 -16.80
C LEU A 6 13.09 -4.34 -17.67
N PHE A 7 14.08 -3.66 -17.08
CA PHE A 7 14.83 -2.57 -17.72
C PHE A 7 16.30 -2.90 -18.05
N GLU A 8 16.72 -4.16 -17.91
CA GLU A 8 18.07 -4.73 -18.10
C GLU A 8 18.91 -4.84 -16.82
N ALA A 9 19.72 -5.90 -16.75
CA ALA A 9 20.57 -6.24 -15.60
C ALA A 9 21.55 -5.12 -15.21
N ASN A 10 22.06 -4.37 -16.19
CA ASN A 10 23.07 -3.33 -15.99
C ASN A 10 22.49 -2.02 -15.43
N LYS A 11 21.16 -1.85 -15.41
CA LYS A 11 20.54 -0.64 -14.86
C LYS A 11 20.34 -0.77 -13.36
N ILE A 12 20.88 0.18 -12.61
CA ILE A 12 20.72 0.27 -11.16
C ILE A 12 19.48 1.13 -10.85
N LEU A 13 18.62 0.66 -9.95
CA LEU A 13 17.54 1.48 -9.42
C LEU A 13 18.15 2.57 -8.54
N ALA A 14 17.89 3.84 -8.85
CA ALA A 14 18.36 4.95 -8.02
C ALA A 14 17.86 4.80 -6.58
N GLN A 15 18.66 5.25 -5.59
CA GLN A 15 18.28 5.18 -4.16
C GLN A 15 16.94 5.86 -3.86
N LYS A 16 16.61 6.94 -4.60
CA LYS A 16 15.33 7.63 -4.56
C LYS A 16 14.73 7.64 -5.99
N PRO A 17 14.06 6.56 -6.40
CA PRO A 17 13.51 6.48 -7.74
C PRO A 17 12.36 7.49 -7.90
N LYS A 18 12.16 7.99 -9.13
CA LYS A 18 11.07 8.92 -9.41
C LYS A 18 9.72 8.26 -9.11
N PRO A 19 8.74 8.97 -8.50
CA PRO A 19 7.43 8.39 -8.17
C PRO A 19 6.73 7.70 -9.35
N ARG A 20 6.89 8.24 -10.57
CA ARG A 20 6.34 7.65 -11.80
C ARG A 20 6.92 6.26 -12.10
N LEU A 21 8.22 6.07 -11.88
CA LEU A 21 8.87 4.78 -12.09
C LEU A 21 8.37 3.76 -11.08
N ILE A 22 8.22 4.18 -9.81
CA ILE A 22 7.65 3.33 -8.75
C ILE A 22 6.24 2.90 -9.14
N ASN A 23 5.37 3.86 -9.49
CA ASN A 23 3.99 3.58 -9.90
C ASN A 23 3.91 2.67 -11.12
N LEU A 24 4.79 2.85 -12.11
CA LEU A 24 4.85 1.97 -13.27
C LEU A 24 5.17 0.52 -12.87
N ILE A 25 6.20 0.31 -12.04
CA ILE A 25 6.60 -1.01 -11.59
C ILE A 25 5.50 -1.68 -10.77
N LEU A 26 4.88 -0.95 -9.83
CA LEU A 26 3.77 -1.47 -9.01
C LEU A 26 2.58 -1.89 -9.88
N ASN A 27 2.15 -1.05 -10.82
CA ASN A 27 1.05 -1.38 -11.73
C ASN A 27 1.38 -2.60 -12.60
N LEU A 28 2.57 -2.65 -13.22
CA LEU A 28 2.98 -3.79 -14.04
C LEU A 28 3.05 -5.09 -13.22
N THR A 29 3.50 -5.02 -11.97
CA THR A 29 3.55 -6.16 -11.05
C THR A 29 2.15 -6.63 -10.68
N PHE A 30 1.22 -5.70 -10.45
CA PHE A 30 -0.17 -6.02 -10.13
C PHE A 30 -0.86 -6.74 -11.30
N TYR A 31 -0.83 -6.15 -12.49
CA TYR A 31 -1.45 -6.77 -13.68
C TYR A 31 -0.74 -8.07 -14.08
N GLY A 32 0.59 -8.10 -14.04
CA GLY A 32 1.36 -9.31 -14.32
C GLY A 32 1.07 -10.45 -13.35
N SER A 33 0.83 -10.14 -12.07
CA SER A 33 0.40 -11.13 -11.08
C SER A 33 -0.99 -11.68 -11.37
N LYS A 34 -1.94 -10.82 -11.76
CA LYS A 34 -3.31 -11.26 -12.12
C LYS A 34 -3.32 -12.24 -13.29
N ASN A 35 -2.44 -12.06 -14.26
CA ASN A 35 -2.33 -12.97 -15.41
C ASN A 35 -1.93 -14.40 -15.02
N ILE A 36 -1.16 -14.58 -13.95
CA ILE A 36 -0.65 -15.90 -13.53
C ILE A 36 -1.33 -16.44 -12.26
N CYS A 37 -2.14 -15.62 -11.57
CA CYS A 37 -2.68 -15.90 -10.24
C CYS A 37 -3.37 -17.27 -10.16
N ASN A 38 -4.25 -17.59 -11.11
CA ASN A 38 -4.96 -18.87 -11.15
C ASN A 38 -4.01 -20.07 -11.31
N LEU A 39 -2.97 -19.94 -12.12
CA LEU A 39 -1.97 -21.00 -12.32
C LEU A 39 -1.18 -21.25 -11.03
N ILE A 40 -0.77 -20.17 -10.36
CA ILE A 40 -0.04 -20.24 -9.10
C ILE A 40 -0.89 -20.84 -7.99
N ILE A 41 -2.13 -20.37 -7.80
CA ILE A 41 -3.05 -20.92 -6.79
C ILE A 41 -3.29 -22.41 -7.01
N ASN A 42 -3.51 -22.84 -8.27
CA ASN A 42 -3.73 -24.24 -8.57
C ASN A 42 -2.49 -25.11 -8.29
N ARG A 43 -1.29 -24.60 -8.59
CA ARG A 43 -0.04 -25.33 -8.35
C ARG A 43 0.33 -25.42 -6.87
N PHE A 44 0.05 -24.38 -6.10
CA PHE A 44 0.41 -24.29 -4.68
C PHE A 44 -0.75 -24.59 -3.72
N ARG A 45 -1.90 -25.09 -4.22
CA ARG A 45 -3.18 -25.21 -3.49
C ARG A 45 -3.07 -25.74 -2.06
N ASN A 46 -2.20 -26.72 -1.82
CA ASN A 46 -2.04 -27.38 -0.51
C ASN A 46 -0.67 -27.07 0.16
N ILE A 47 0.10 -26.16 -0.40
CA ILE A 47 1.49 -25.88 0.01
C ILE A 47 1.48 -24.69 0.97
N LYS A 48 1.92 -24.92 2.21
CA LYS A 48 2.06 -23.89 3.26
C LYS A 48 3.49 -23.38 3.39
N ASP A 49 4.22 -23.33 2.27
CA ASP A 49 5.61 -22.87 2.26
C ASP A 49 5.70 -21.36 2.56
N VAL A 50 6.64 -20.96 3.41
CA VAL A 50 6.76 -19.59 3.91
C VAL A 50 7.07 -18.58 2.80
N GLU A 51 7.92 -18.94 1.84
CA GLU A 51 8.28 -18.04 0.73
C GLU A 51 7.11 -17.83 -0.20
N TYR A 52 6.34 -18.90 -0.47
CA TYR A 52 5.10 -18.82 -1.22
C TYR A 52 4.10 -17.89 -0.52
N LEU A 53 3.86 -18.10 0.78
CA LEU A 53 2.92 -17.30 1.57
C LEU A 53 3.32 -15.82 1.62
N MET A 54 4.62 -15.52 1.76
CA MET A 54 5.13 -14.16 1.72
C MET A 54 4.88 -13.50 0.35
N MET A 55 5.12 -14.23 -0.74
CA MET A 55 4.91 -13.69 -2.08
C MET A 55 3.44 -13.44 -2.39
N ILE A 56 2.55 -14.36 -2.01
CA ILE A 56 1.11 -14.17 -2.21
C ILE A 56 0.60 -13.01 -1.35
N ASP A 57 1.01 -12.91 -0.09
CA ASP A 57 0.61 -11.77 0.74
C ASP A 57 1.12 -10.42 0.17
N LEU A 58 2.32 -10.39 -0.40
CA LEU A 58 2.83 -9.20 -1.09
C LEU A 58 1.95 -8.84 -2.29
N LEU A 59 1.62 -9.82 -3.14
CA LEU A 59 0.93 -9.61 -4.42
C LEU A 59 -0.58 -9.38 -4.29
N ASP A 60 -1.25 -10.08 -3.37
CA ASP A 60 -2.71 -10.03 -3.19
C ASP A 60 -3.16 -9.09 -2.07
N ASN A 61 -2.30 -8.78 -1.08
CA ASN A 61 -2.65 -7.85 0.00
C ASN A 61 -1.90 -6.53 -0.10
N SER A 62 -0.56 -6.54 -0.02
CA SER A 62 0.23 -5.32 0.16
C SER A 62 0.23 -4.43 -1.10
N LEU A 63 0.40 -5.06 -2.27
CA LEU A 63 0.48 -4.36 -3.54
C LEU A 63 -0.85 -3.69 -3.94
N PRO A 64 -2.01 -4.38 -3.93
CA PRO A 64 -3.28 -3.74 -4.26
C PRO A 64 -3.65 -2.66 -3.26
N LEU A 65 -3.34 -2.86 -1.97
CA LEU A 65 -3.56 -1.85 -0.94
C LEU A 65 -2.80 -0.56 -1.23
N THR A 66 -1.53 -0.67 -1.66
CA THR A 66 -0.70 0.49 -2.02
C THR A 66 -1.24 1.22 -3.25
N LEU A 67 -1.77 0.49 -4.23
CA LEU A 67 -2.30 1.07 -5.45
C LEU A 67 -3.69 1.71 -5.24
N ASP A 68 -4.58 1.02 -4.53
CA ASP A 68 -6.01 1.31 -4.57
C ASP A 68 -6.51 2.18 -3.42
N ILE A 69 -5.86 2.17 -2.24
CA ILE A 69 -6.43 2.83 -1.05
C ILE A 69 -6.73 4.30 -1.27
N TYR A 70 -5.77 5.05 -1.81
CA TYR A 70 -5.96 6.47 -2.06
C TYR A 70 -6.58 6.72 -3.44
N THR A 71 -6.11 6.01 -4.47
CA THR A 71 -6.46 6.31 -5.86
C THR A 71 -7.90 5.91 -6.21
N LYS A 72 -8.41 4.82 -5.62
CA LYS A 72 -9.75 4.30 -5.86
C LYS A 72 -10.63 4.45 -4.63
N LEU A 73 -10.25 3.85 -3.49
CA LEU A 73 -11.18 3.72 -2.36
C LEU A 73 -11.50 5.09 -1.73
N PHE A 74 -10.46 5.86 -1.40
CA PHE A 74 -10.60 7.18 -0.83
C PHE A 74 -11.27 8.16 -1.81
N ARG A 75 -10.74 8.28 -3.03
CA ARG A 75 -11.23 9.22 -4.06
C ARG A 75 -12.64 8.91 -4.56
N CYS A 76 -13.02 7.65 -4.69
CA CYS A 76 -14.36 7.24 -5.12
C CYS A 76 -15.38 7.19 -3.98
N ARG A 77 -15.04 7.70 -2.78
CA ARG A 77 -15.93 7.72 -1.60
C ARG A 77 -16.38 6.32 -1.15
N PHE A 78 -15.61 5.28 -1.49
CA PHE A 78 -15.96 3.93 -1.05
C PHE A 78 -15.47 3.69 0.37
N PHE A 79 -16.26 4.19 1.33
CA PHE A 79 -15.89 4.26 2.75
C PHE A 79 -15.61 2.90 3.38
N GLU A 80 -16.45 1.90 3.15
CA GLU A 80 -16.26 0.56 3.73
C GLU A 80 -14.96 -0.10 3.24
N GLY A 81 -14.68 -0.01 1.94
CA GLY A 81 -13.43 -0.51 1.36
C GLY A 81 -12.22 0.24 1.91
N TYR A 82 -12.34 1.55 2.11
CA TYR A 82 -11.31 2.37 2.73
C TYR A 82 -11.07 1.94 4.20
N LEU A 83 -12.11 1.77 5.01
CA LEU A 83 -12.00 1.32 6.40
C LEU A 83 -11.31 -0.05 6.51
N LYS A 84 -11.74 -1.02 5.70
CA LYS A 84 -11.09 -2.34 5.58
C LYS A 84 -9.62 -2.21 5.21
N SER A 85 -9.28 -1.25 4.36
CA SER A 85 -7.92 -0.98 3.93
C SER A 85 -7.09 -0.33 5.04
N VAL A 86 -7.66 0.55 5.87
CA VAL A 86 -6.98 1.13 7.04
C VAL A 86 -6.60 0.05 8.05
N ILE A 87 -7.48 -0.94 8.28
CA ILE A 87 -7.17 -2.10 9.13
C ILE A 87 -6.00 -2.90 8.54
N LYS A 88 -6.00 -3.18 7.23
CA LYS A 88 -4.89 -3.86 6.56
C LYS A 88 -3.58 -3.08 6.66
N ILE A 89 -3.62 -1.74 6.51
CA ILE A 89 -2.45 -0.87 6.70
C ILE A 89 -1.92 -0.99 8.13
N TRP A 90 -2.81 -0.97 9.12
CA TRP A 90 -2.41 -1.12 10.51
C TRP A 90 -1.65 -2.45 10.74
N ILE A 91 -2.21 -3.57 10.24
CA ILE A 91 -1.57 -4.89 10.31
C ILE A 91 -0.18 -4.86 9.65
N LEU A 92 -0.06 -4.24 8.47
CA LEU A 92 1.22 -4.08 7.78
C LEU A 92 2.22 -3.24 8.56
N PHE A 93 1.79 -2.12 9.16
CA PHE A 93 2.65 -1.26 9.97
C PHE A 93 3.14 -1.98 11.22
N GLN A 94 2.27 -2.75 11.86
CA GLN A 94 2.64 -3.56 13.00
C GLN A 94 3.66 -4.64 12.61
N ARG A 95 3.40 -5.36 11.51
CA ARG A 95 4.29 -6.39 10.97
C ARG A 95 5.65 -5.84 10.57
N LEU A 96 5.70 -4.66 9.93
CA LEU A 96 6.94 -4.02 9.47
C LEU A 96 7.60 -3.14 10.53
N HIS A 97 7.18 -3.22 11.80
CA HIS A 97 7.73 -2.44 12.91
C HIS A 97 7.78 -0.92 12.64
N ARG A 98 6.73 -0.39 11.99
CA ARG A 98 6.58 1.04 11.71
C ARG A 98 5.99 1.76 12.92
N HIS A 99 6.75 1.82 14.00
CA HIS A 99 6.34 2.39 15.29
C HIS A 99 5.85 3.85 15.22
N ASN A 100 6.35 4.63 14.25
CA ASN A 100 5.93 6.01 14.06
C ASN A 100 4.56 6.14 13.38
N TYR A 101 4.09 5.07 12.72
CA TYR A 101 2.89 5.11 11.88
C TYR A 101 1.79 4.17 12.35
N ASN A 102 2.10 3.18 13.19
CA ASN A 102 1.12 2.18 13.63
C ASN A 102 -0.02 2.73 14.52
N LYS A 103 0.14 3.92 15.11
CA LYS A 103 -0.90 4.56 15.94
C LYS A 103 -1.95 5.32 15.13
N ALA A 104 -1.57 5.95 14.02
CA ALA A 104 -2.50 6.80 13.26
C ALA A 104 -3.71 6.03 12.70
N PRO A 105 -3.55 4.83 12.07
CA PRO A 105 -4.68 3.99 11.70
C PRO A 105 -5.58 3.62 12.88
N LEU A 106 -5.00 3.35 14.06
CA LEU A 106 -5.77 2.97 15.25
C LEU A 106 -6.60 4.11 15.79
N ILE A 107 -6.05 5.33 15.83
CA ILE A 107 -6.79 6.52 16.27
C ILE A 107 -7.98 6.76 15.34
N PHE A 108 -7.73 6.73 14.02
CA PHE A 108 -8.81 6.87 13.04
C PHE A 108 -9.90 5.80 13.21
N LEU A 109 -9.51 4.53 13.38
CA LEU A 109 -10.46 3.43 13.59
C LEU A 109 -11.24 3.62 14.90
N SER A 110 -10.56 4.02 15.98
CA SER A 110 -11.18 4.31 17.27
C SER A 110 -12.24 5.41 17.17
N ASP A 111 -11.93 6.50 16.47
CA ASP A 111 -12.85 7.61 16.25
C ASP A 111 -14.06 7.15 15.44
N VAL A 112 -13.84 6.44 14.33
CA VAL A 112 -14.93 5.89 13.50
C VAL A 112 -15.82 4.96 14.31
N PHE A 113 -15.26 4.07 15.13
CA PHE A 113 -16.05 3.16 15.96
C PHE A 113 -16.84 3.90 17.04
N SER A 114 -16.23 4.88 17.69
CA SER A 114 -16.93 5.73 18.66
C SER A 114 -18.10 6.48 18.02
N TRP A 115 -17.90 7.07 16.83
CA TRP A 115 -18.97 7.73 16.09
C TRP A 115 -20.07 6.78 15.65
N THR A 116 -19.71 5.55 15.29
CA THR A 116 -20.68 4.51 14.92
C THR A 116 -21.52 4.10 16.12
N LEU A 117 -20.92 3.94 17.31
CA LEU A 117 -21.65 3.55 18.53
C LEU A 117 -22.60 4.63 19.05
N ASN A 118 -22.30 5.90 18.77
CA ASN A 118 -23.05 7.05 19.28
C ASN A 118 -23.93 7.71 18.20
N ASP A 119 -24.10 7.10 17.02
CA ASP A 119 -24.81 7.66 15.86
C ASP A 119 -24.42 9.12 15.55
N HIS A 120 -23.12 9.41 15.64
CA HIS A 120 -22.62 10.78 15.54
C HIS A 120 -22.71 11.28 14.07
N PRO A 121 -23.25 12.48 13.80
CA PRO A 121 -23.52 12.97 12.44
C PRO A 121 -22.27 13.12 11.56
N ILE A 122 -21.09 13.24 12.18
CA ILE A 122 -19.81 13.26 11.46
C ILE A 122 -19.56 11.99 10.63
N LEU A 123 -20.14 10.85 11.03
CA LEU A 123 -19.98 9.59 10.31
C LEU A 123 -20.58 9.69 8.90
N ASP A 124 -21.76 10.29 8.77
CA ASP A 124 -22.41 10.49 7.48
C ASP A 124 -21.65 11.52 6.64
N ILE A 125 -21.14 12.58 7.26
CA ILE A 125 -20.27 13.55 6.58
C ILE A 125 -19.04 12.84 6.03
N LEU A 126 -18.37 12.02 6.85
CA LEU A 126 -17.17 11.26 6.48
C LEU A 126 -17.46 10.26 5.35
N LYS A 127 -18.54 9.49 5.44
CA LYS A 127 -18.97 8.54 4.40
C LYS A 127 -19.22 9.24 3.07
N ASN A 128 -19.93 10.36 3.09
CA ASN A 128 -20.35 11.07 1.88
C ASN A 128 -19.25 11.96 1.27
N ASN A 129 -18.29 12.41 2.09
CA ASN A 129 -17.29 13.41 1.72
C ASN A 129 -15.85 12.97 2.04
N LEU A 130 -15.58 11.67 2.10
CA LEU A 130 -14.26 11.12 2.42
C LEU A 130 -13.09 11.83 1.69
N PRO A 131 -13.15 12.11 0.36
CA PRO A 131 -12.08 12.81 -0.35
C PRO A 131 -11.74 14.20 0.17
N ILE A 132 -12.66 14.89 0.86
CA ILE A 132 -12.46 16.24 1.39
C ILE A 132 -11.45 16.21 2.54
N PHE A 133 -11.40 15.11 3.30
CA PHE A 133 -10.49 14.93 4.43
C PHE A 133 -9.09 14.52 3.95
N ASN A 134 -8.43 15.40 3.20
CA ASN A 134 -7.05 15.22 2.75
C ASN A 134 -6.17 16.43 3.08
N ASP A 135 -4.87 16.18 3.32
CA ASP A 135 -3.90 17.25 3.57
C ASP A 135 -3.39 17.89 2.28
N TYR A 136 -3.79 17.40 1.11
CA TYR A 136 -3.23 17.84 -0.18
C TYR A 136 -3.43 19.34 -0.41
N PHE A 137 -4.58 19.88 -0.01
CA PHE A 137 -4.83 21.32 -0.07
C PHE A 137 -3.87 22.12 0.82
N VAL A 138 -3.64 21.63 2.04
CA VAL A 138 -2.76 22.27 3.03
C VAL A 138 -1.30 22.20 2.56
N GLU A 139 -0.83 21.02 2.12
CA GLU A 139 0.52 20.83 1.60
C GLU A 139 0.81 21.70 0.37
N ASN A 140 -0.15 21.78 -0.56
CA ASN A 140 -0.02 22.63 -1.74
C ASN A 140 0.01 24.11 -1.36
N PHE A 141 -0.88 24.54 -0.46
CA PHE A 141 -0.92 25.92 0.02
C PHE A 141 0.42 26.32 0.65
N HIS A 142 0.96 25.49 1.55
CA HIS A 142 2.27 25.73 2.15
C HIS A 142 3.41 25.72 1.13
N SER A 143 3.35 24.85 0.12
CA SER A 143 4.35 24.79 -0.96
C SER A 143 4.33 26.06 -1.80
N SER A 144 3.15 26.54 -2.19
CA SER A 144 2.97 27.79 -2.94
C SER A 144 3.44 28.99 -2.13
N LEU A 145 3.07 29.06 -0.85
CA LEU A 145 3.52 30.12 0.05
C LEU A 145 5.04 30.13 0.14
N ARG A 146 5.66 28.97 0.37
CA ARG A 146 7.12 28.84 0.48
C ARG A 146 7.84 29.22 -0.81
N TYR A 147 7.30 28.88 -1.97
CA TYR A 147 7.86 29.28 -3.27
C TYR A 147 7.84 30.80 -3.46
N GLN A 148 6.75 31.44 -3.02
CA GLN A 148 6.56 32.87 -3.19
C GLN A 148 7.22 33.71 -2.09
N THR A 149 7.67 33.11 -0.98
CA THR A 149 8.31 33.84 0.14
C THR A 149 9.80 33.55 0.25
N ALA A 150 10.60 34.58 0.51
CA ALA A 150 12.01 34.49 0.86
C ALA A 150 12.22 34.60 2.38
N LYS A 151 13.38 34.15 2.85
CA LYS A 151 13.75 34.19 4.29
C LYS A 151 13.83 35.63 4.85
N SER A 152 13.99 36.63 3.99
CA SER A 152 14.02 38.05 4.33
C SER A 152 12.64 38.71 4.41
N ASN A 153 11.56 38.00 4.06
CA ASN A 153 10.21 38.57 4.14
C ASN A 153 9.78 38.75 5.61
N THR A 154 9.11 39.86 5.88
CA THR A 154 8.51 40.12 7.20
C THR A 154 7.18 39.38 7.36
N ASP A 155 6.74 39.16 8.59
CA ASP A 155 5.49 38.46 8.89
C ASP A 155 4.29 39.05 8.15
N LYS A 156 4.20 40.40 8.08
CA LYS A 156 3.13 41.09 7.35
C LYS A 156 3.13 40.74 5.85
N GLN A 157 4.31 40.65 5.23
CA GLN A 157 4.43 40.29 3.82
C GLN A 157 4.06 38.83 3.56
N ILE A 158 4.43 37.92 4.47
CA ILE A 158 4.06 36.50 4.40
C ILE A 158 2.54 36.35 4.54
N ILE A 159 1.93 37.04 5.52
CA ILE A 159 0.47 37.05 5.73
C ILE A 159 -0.25 37.59 4.50
N GLN A 160 0.25 38.67 3.90
CA GLN A 160 -0.37 39.26 2.70
C GLN A 160 -0.30 38.30 1.51
N LYS A 161 0.84 37.61 1.29
CA LYS A 161 0.96 36.58 0.25
C LYS A 161 0.05 35.38 0.50
N ALA A 162 -0.06 34.92 1.74
CA ALA A 162 -0.98 33.85 2.10
C ALA A 162 -2.44 34.22 1.79
N LYS A 163 -2.86 35.46 2.07
CA LYS A 163 -4.19 35.97 1.73
C LYS A 163 -4.42 36.02 0.22
N THR A 164 -3.44 36.48 -0.55
CA THR A 164 -3.52 36.50 -2.02
C THR A 164 -3.72 35.09 -2.58
N ILE A 165 -2.93 34.11 -2.13
CA ILE A 165 -3.06 32.71 -2.54
C ILE A 165 -4.46 32.15 -2.18
N ASP A 166 -4.98 32.48 -1.00
CA ASP A 166 -6.30 31.99 -0.57
C ASP A 166 -7.45 32.59 -1.38
N ILE A 167 -7.32 33.84 -1.85
CA ILE A 167 -8.29 34.49 -2.74
C ILE A 167 -8.23 33.86 -4.13
N GLU A 168 -7.03 33.66 -4.67
CA GLU A 168 -6.81 33.12 -6.02
C GLU A 168 -7.12 31.63 -6.14
N ARG A 169 -7.26 30.88 -5.02
CA ARG A 169 -7.46 29.42 -5.05
C ARG A 169 -8.72 28.95 -5.79
N ASN A 170 -9.72 29.81 -5.90
CA ASN A 170 -10.99 29.52 -6.56
C ASN A 170 -10.95 29.85 -8.07
N ASP A 171 -9.89 30.49 -8.56
CA ASP A 171 -9.71 30.71 -9.99
C ASP A 171 -9.22 29.43 -10.69
N ASP A 172 -9.82 29.14 -11.85
CA ASP A 172 -9.46 27.97 -12.65
C ASP A 172 -7.99 28.01 -13.11
N GLU A 173 -7.40 29.21 -13.26
CA GLU A 173 -5.99 29.39 -13.63
C GLU A 173 -5.02 28.96 -12.51
N PHE A 174 -5.35 29.29 -11.25
CA PHE A 174 -4.61 28.80 -10.09
C PHE A 174 -4.68 27.28 -10.04
N LYS A 175 -5.88 26.72 -10.15
CA LYS A 175 -6.09 25.26 -10.17
C LYS A 175 -5.28 24.57 -11.27
N ASN A 176 -5.26 25.14 -12.48
CA ASN A 176 -4.51 24.62 -13.63
C ASN A 176 -3.00 24.61 -13.42
N THR A 177 -2.45 25.55 -12.65
CA THR A 177 -1.02 25.60 -12.29
C THR A 177 -0.58 24.38 -11.47
N PHE A 178 -1.51 23.73 -10.76
CA PHE A 178 -1.27 22.52 -9.95
C PHE A 178 -1.66 21.22 -10.66
N ILE A 179 -2.27 21.28 -11.85
CA ILE A 179 -2.58 20.08 -12.64
C ILE A 179 -1.29 19.61 -13.31
N ASN A 180 -0.85 18.40 -12.97
CA ASN A 180 0.40 17.83 -13.49
C ASN A 180 0.24 17.45 -14.98
N THR A 181 0.59 18.36 -15.89
CA THR A 181 0.44 18.22 -17.35
C THR A 181 1.40 17.23 -18.02
N LYS A 182 2.38 16.69 -17.29
CA LYS A 182 3.40 15.81 -17.86
C LYS A 182 2.89 14.36 -18.01
N ASN A 183 2.05 14.12 -19.00
CA ASN A 183 1.73 12.80 -19.52
C ASN A 183 2.90 12.28 -20.37
N THR A 184 3.67 11.32 -19.84
CA THR A 184 4.56 10.53 -20.68
C THR A 184 3.74 9.42 -21.34
N ASN A 185 3.51 9.54 -22.65
CA ASN A 185 2.77 8.55 -23.45
C ASN A 185 3.62 7.29 -23.65
N ILE A 186 3.64 6.38 -22.67
CA ILE A 186 4.05 5.00 -22.94
C ILE A 186 2.94 4.40 -23.80
N SER A 187 3.29 3.87 -24.98
CA SER A 187 2.29 3.26 -25.86
C SER A 187 1.64 2.05 -25.19
N LYS A 188 0.34 1.85 -25.45
CA LYS A 188 -0.43 0.71 -24.91
C LYS A 188 0.23 -0.63 -25.24
N VAL A 189 0.76 -0.78 -26.45
CA VAL A 189 1.49 -1.98 -26.90
C VAL A 189 2.71 -2.25 -26.03
N LYS A 190 3.48 -1.21 -25.69
CA LYS A 190 4.65 -1.33 -24.82
C LYS A 190 4.27 -1.66 -23.37
N LEU A 191 3.14 -1.15 -22.87
CA LEU A 191 2.64 -1.54 -21.55
C LEU A 191 2.26 -3.02 -21.50
N ILE A 192 1.53 -3.52 -22.50
CA ILE A 192 1.14 -4.93 -22.60
C ILE A 192 2.38 -5.83 -22.69
N SER A 193 3.41 -5.45 -23.46
CA SER A 193 4.63 -6.25 -23.55
C SER A 193 5.40 -6.29 -22.22
N LEU A 194 5.49 -5.16 -21.51
CA LEU A 194 6.10 -5.10 -20.17
C LEU A 194 5.31 -5.92 -19.15
N GLU A 195 3.99 -5.87 -19.19
CA GLU A 195 3.11 -6.66 -18.31
C GLU A 195 3.32 -8.17 -18.53
N LYS A 196 3.38 -8.62 -19.79
CA LYS A 196 3.69 -10.03 -20.12
C LYS A 196 5.09 -10.42 -19.63
N LYS A 197 6.07 -9.53 -19.77
CA LYS A 197 7.43 -9.76 -19.26
C LYS A 197 7.43 -9.94 -17.74
N VAL A 198 6.71 -9.10 -16.99
CA VAL A 198 6.55 -9.28 -15.53
C VAL A 198 5.83 -10.58 -15.18
N SER A 199 4.81 -10.96 -15.95
CA SER A 199 4.09 -12.22 -15.78
C SER A 199 5.05 -13.42 -15.88
N LEU A 200 5.92 -13.43 -16.89
CA LEU A 200 6.93 -14.47 -17.10
C LEU A 200 7.98 -14.48 -15.97
N PHE A 201 8.44 -13.30 -15.54
CA PHE A 201 9.35 -13.18 -14.40
C PHE A 201 8.73 -13.74 -13.11
N LEU A 202 7.47 -13.41 -12.81
CA LEU A 202 6.80 -13.92 -11.62
C LEU A 202 6.63 -15.43 -11.70
N LEU A 203 6.28 -15.98 -12.86
CA LEU A 203 6.16 -17.42 -13.07
C LEU A 203 7.51 -18.13 -12.84
N SER A 204 8.61 -17.60 -13.37
CA SER A 204 9.94 -18.17 -13.15
C SER A 204 10.33 -18.08 -11.67
N PHE A 205 10.01 -16.99 -10.99
CA PHE A 205 10.26 -16.84 -9.56
C PHE A 205 9.46 -17.84 -8.71
N PHE A 206 8.17 -18.05 -9.01
CA PHE A 206 7.39 -19.09 -8.33
C PHE A 206 7.89 -20.50 -8.63
N ASN A 207 8.46 -20.77 -9.81
CA ASN A 207 9.11 -22.06 -10.07
C ASN A 207 10.33 -22.25 -9.15
N ILE A 208 11.13 -21.21 -8.90
CA ILE A 208 12.26 -21.28 -7.94
C ILE A 208 11.74 -21.61 -6.54
N ILE A 209 10.69 -20.90 -6.07
CA ILE A 209 10.03 -21.18 -4.79
C ILE A 209 9.57 -22.63 -4.72
N TYR A 210 8.92 -23.12 -5.79
CA TYR A 210 8.43 -24.50 -5.85
C TYR A 210 9.55 -25.53 -5.68
N HIS A 211 10.72 -25.31 -6.27
CA HIS A 211 11.88 -26.20 -6.10
C HIS A 211 12.59 -26.08 -4.75
N ASN A 212 12.28 -25.03 -3.98
CA ASN A 212 12.85 -24.76 -2.67
C ASN A 212 11.87 -24.99 -1.52
N ILE A 213 10.70 -25.57 -1.79
CA ILE A 213 9.71 -25.93 -0.77
C ILE A 213 10.38 -26.74 0.35
N GLY A 214 10.16 -26.31 1.59
CA GLY A 214 10.68 -27.00 2.78
C GLY A 214 12.19 -26.81 3.03
N LYS A 215 12.91 -26.09 2.17
CA LYS A 215 14.32 -25.74 2.40
C LYS A 215 14.50 -24.50 3.27
N SER A 216 13.46 -23.70 3.43
CA SER A 216 13.46 -22.56 4.33
C SER A 216 13.62 -23.06 5.78
N SER A 217 14.68 -22.63 6.45
CA SER A 217 15.04 -23.14 7.77
C SER A 217 15.06 -22.03 8.83
N ASN A 218 14.70 -22.39 10.06
CA ASN A 218 14.80 -21.50 11.21
C ASN A 218 16.19 -21.63 11.82
N ASN A 219 16.91 -20.51 11.93
CA ASN A 219 18.09 -20.46 12.77
C ASN A 219 17.64 -20.30 14.23
N ASN A 220 17.60 -21.42 14.95
CA ASN A 220 17.00 -21.61 16.28
C ASN A 220 17.39 -20.57 17.35
N ASN A 221 18.47 -19.81 17.14
CA ASN A 221 18.99 -18.87 18.14
C ASN A 221 18.41 -17.46 18.01
N ASN A 222 17.85 -17.04 16.86
CA ASN A 222 17.57 -15.61 16.59
C ASN A 222 16.19 -15.26 16.01
N ASN A 223 15.22 -16.17 15.92
CA ASN A 223 13.94 -15.95 15.21
C ASN A 223 14.14 -15.46 13.76
N MET A 224 15.20 -15.93 13.10
CA MET A 224 15.54 -15.59 11.72
C MET A 224 15.34 -16.82 10.85
N PHE A 225 14.63 -16.64 9.75
CA PHE A 225 14.42 -17.66 8.73
C PHE A 225 15.26 -17.32 7.51
N GLU A 226 15.99 -18.32 7.01
CA GLU A 226 16.69 -18.21 5.73
C GLU A 226 15.70 -18.52 4.60
N LEU A 227 15.70 -17.67 3.57
CA LEU A 227 14.84 -17.79 2.40
C LEU A 227 15.67 -18.12 1.15
N PRO A 228 15.79 -19.42 0.77
CA PRO A 228 16.57 -19.87 -0.37
C PRO A 228 16.26 -19.19 -1.70
N SER A 229 14.99 -18.93 -2.00
CA SER A 229 14.59 -18.32 -3.28
C SER A 229 14.86 -16.81 -3.33
N PHE A 230 15.19 -16.20 -2.18
CA PHE A 230 15.49 -14.79 -2.05
C PHE A 230 16.98 -14.53 -1.86
N ASN A 231 17.84 -15.32 -2.53
CA ASN A 231 19.30 -15.27 -2.39
C ASN A 231 19.75 -15.50 -0.94
N ASN A 232 19.17 -16.51 -0.27
CA ASN A 232 19.52 -16.90 1.10
C ASN A 232 19.41 -15.74 2.10
N ARG A 233 18.43 -14.85 1.91
CA ARG A 233 18.22 -13.72 2.82
C ARG A 233 17.64 -14.22 4.13
N ASN A 234 18.21 -13.73 5.22
CA ASN A 234 17.67 -13.94 6.56
C ASN A 234 16.58 -12.92 6.87
N VAL A 235 15.38 -13.38 7.19
CA VAL A 235 14.21 -12.57 7.51
C VAL A 235 13.70 -12.92 8.90
N ASN A 236 13.38 -11.90 9.70
CA ASN A 236 12.80 -12.14 11.02
C ASN A 236 11.39 -12.73 10.89
N VAL A 237 11.09 -13.79 11.63
CA VAL A 237 9.79 -14.47 11.62
C VAL A 237 8.62 -13.51 11.93
N LYS A 238 8.84 -12.45 12.71
CA LYS A 238 7.84 -11.42 13.00
C LYS A 238 7.36 -10.65 11.77
N LEU A 239 8.16 -10.63 10.70
CA LEU A 239 7.83 -9.97 9.43
C LEU A 239 6.96 -10.85 8.53
N PHE A 240 6.76 -12.13 8.88
CA PHE A 240 5.94 -13.03 8.09
C PHE A 240 4.45 -12.68 8.18
N PRO A 241 3.67 -13.01 7.15
CA PRO A 241 2.23 -12.82 7.19
C PRO A 241 1.64 -13.46 8.45
N LEU A 242 0.87 -12.69 9.23
CA LEU A 242 0.24 -13.12 10.49
C LEU A 242 -0.96 -14.07 10.25
N ALA A 243 -0.90 -14.84 9.16
CA ALA A 243 -1.91 -15.71 8.54
C ALA A 243 -2.95 -15.00 7.65
N TRP A 244 -3.17 -15.59 6.46
CA TRP A 244 -4.49 -15.65 5.81
C TRP A 244 -4.71 -17.00 5.12
N SER A 245 -5.90 -17.55 5.42
CA SER A 245 -6.76 -18.39 4.61
C SER A 245 -6.23 -19.75 4.10
N THR A 246 -6.24 -20.75 4.97
CA THR A 246 -6.89 -22.02 4.59
C THR A 246 -8.31 -21.99 5.13
N SER A 247 -9.25 -22.73 4.54
CA SER A 247 -10.63 -22.98 5.01
C SER A 247 -10.76 -23.54 6.43
N ASN A 248 -9.68 -23.53 7.22
CA ASN A 248 -9.60 -24.05 8.57
C ASN A 248 -9.33 -22.89 9.53
N ILE A 249 -10.22 -22.75 10.50
CA ILE A 249 -10.15 -21.82 11.63
C ILE A 249 -8.87 -22.15 12.44
N PRO A 250 -8.09 -21.15 12.88
CA PRO A 250 -6.96 -21.41 13.78
C PRO A 250 -7.46 -21.99 15.10
N ASP A 251 -6.71 -22.95 15.66
CA ASP A 251 -7.02 -23.57 16.95
C ASP A 251 -7.25 -22.50 18.04
N ASN A 252 -8.32 -22.72 18.82
CA ASN A 252 -8.94 -21.74 19.71
C ASN A 252 -8.02 -21.14 20.79
N ASP A 253 -6.84 -21.71 21.01
CA ASP A 253 -6.00 -21.48 22.19
C ASP A 253 -4.79 -20.57 21.96
N LYS A 254 -4.56 -20.05 20.75
CA LYS A 254 -3.47 -19.11 20.49
C LYS A 254 -3.94 -17.92 19.66
N PHE A 255 -3.75 -16.71 20.22
CA PHE A 255 -4.06 -15.36 19.68
C PHE A 255 -5.39 -14.72 20.16
N VAL A 256 -5.36 -14.23 21.40
CA VAL A 256 -6.46 -13.49 22.06
C VAL A 256 -6.77 -12.12 21.42
N MET A 257 -5.81 -11.47 20.75
CA MET A 257 -6.00 -10.12 20.18
C MET A 257 -6.59 -10.09 18.76
N GLN A 258 -6.53 -11.19 17.99
CA GLN A 258 -7.19 -11.27 16.68
C GLN A 258 -8.70 -11.49 16.81
N LYS A 259 -9.16 -12.16 17.88
CA LYS A 259 -10.59 -12.42 18.13
C LYS A 259 -11.40 -11.13 18.35
N ILE A 260 -10.92 -10.19 19.16
CA ILE A 260 -11.69 -8.98 19.50
C ILE A 260 -11.93 -8.11 18.26
N VAL A 261 -10.86 -7.86 17.49
CA VAL A 261 -10.92 -7.04 16.28
C VAL A 261 -11.71 -7.75 15.18
N TYR A 262 -11.55 -9.06 15.00
CA TYR A 262 -12.32 -9.83 14.01
C TYR A 262 -13.82 -9.90 14.36
N TYR A 263 -14.19 -10.16 15.61
CA TYR A 263 -15.60 -10.24 16.03
C TYR A 263 -16.29 -8.87 15.99
N GLN A 264 -15.63 -7.79 16.43
CA GLN A 264 -16.21 -6.45 16.33
C GLN A 264 -16.35 -5.97 14.88
N ILE A 265 -15.37 -6.26 14.02
CA ILE A 265 -15.44 -5.92 12.59
C ILE A 265 -16.51 -6.76 11.88
N HIS A 266 -16.66 -8.04 12.21
CA HIS A 266 -17.63 -8.93 11.58
C HIS A 266 -19.08 -8.63 11.99
N GLN A 267 -19.32 -8.13 13.21
CA GLN A 267 -20.66 -7.69 13.67
C GLN A 267 -21.08 -6.32 13.12
N ILE A 268 -20.14 -5.51 12.62
CA ILE A 268 -20.40 -4.14 12.13
C ILE A 268 -20.48 -4.10 10.59
N LEU A 269 -19.84 -5.05 9.88
CA LEU A 269 -19.78 -5.07 8.42
C LEU A 269 -20.67 -6.14 7.76
N PHE A 270 -21.32 -7.00 8.54
CA PHE A 270 -22.29 -8.01 8.12
C PHE A 270 -23.41 -8.11 9.16
#